data_AF-D7GQZ6-F1
#
_entry.id   AF-D7GQZ6-F1
#
_cell.length_a   1.000
_cell.length_b   1.000
_cell.length_c   1.000
_cell.angle_alpha   90.00
_cell.angle_beta   90.00
_cell.angle_gamma   90.00
#
_symmetry.space_group_name_H-M   'P 1'
#
loop_
_entity.id
_entity.type
_entity.pdbx_description
1 polymer ?
#
loop_
_entity_poly.entity_id
_entity_poly.type
_entity_poly.pdbx_seq_one_letter_code
_entity_poly.pdbx_strand_id
1 'polypeptide(L)'
;MDYTLLAQDNSFQSWSRLEPMDTDYTKYGEKDPSVIAAGHKCVDVYNAFANARQSFMAAGYHNYGDLCSDNEMSRLYTKTHFLLHAIFEYAICLDLSWQVIWAYVQPGSFEYLSKNEYKEMEGDCERDNLIRLLNCAIAQRNVKVERIKDIMLKFDNDEDVKRLRTLYNSLKHRGTIHFVGLGENAKTMMMKVDGKSLSRLSREEYTVEAVEKILFDYHKKFQTYFNELIKEIIPDDYLNKKVSFVDYANTMMKIDSVQNKCK
;
A
#
# COMPACT_ATOMS: atom_id res chain seq x y z
N MET A 1 -4.12 -11.56 19.94
CA MET A 1 -3.04 -11.78 18.94
C MET A 1 -1.67 -11.68 19.60
N ASP A 2 -0.63 -12.38 19.10
CA ASP A 2 0.77 -12.14 19.53
C ASP A 2 1.43 -11.05 18.67
N TYR A 3 1.47 -9.84 19.22
CA TYR A 3 2.05 -8.67 18.56
C TYR A 3 3.58 -8.69 18.47
N THR A 4 4.24 -9.60 19.19
CA THR A 4 5.70 -9.77 19.15
C THR A 4 6.17 -10.19 17.76
N LEU A 5 5.38 -11.02 17.08
CA LEU A 5 5.66 -11.45 15.71
C LEU A 5 5.68 -10.28 14.72
N LEU A 6 4.77 -9.31 14.90
CA LEU A 6 4.79 -8.07 14.11
C LEU A 6 6.02 -7.24 14.45
N ALA A 7 6.33 -7.08 15.74
CA ALA A 7 7.47 -6.30 16.23
C ALA A 7 8.83 -6.82 15.75
N GLN A 8 8.93 -8.12 15.48
CA GLN A 8 10.16 -8.77 15.01
C GLN A 8 10.29 -8.80 13.49
N ASP A 9 9.21 -8.61 12.74
CA ASP A 9 9.29 -8.54 11.28
C ASP A 9 9.96 -7.23 10.84
N ASN A 10 11.18 -7.38 10.33
CA ASN A 10 12.00 -6.31 9.76
C ASN A 10 12.37 -6.60 8.30
N SER A 11 11.76 -7.61 7.68
CA SER A 11 12.19 -8.07 6.35
C SER A 11 11.88 -7.02 5.24
N PHE A 12 10.81 -6.24 5.43
CA PHE A 12 10.42 -5.14 4.55
C PHE A 12 11.32 -3.90 4.66
N GLN A 13 12.22 -3.81 5.65
CA GLN A 13 13.10 -2.65 5.83
C GLN A 13 14.04 -2.41 4.65
N SER A 14 14.34 -3.47 3.88
CA SER A 14 15.15 -3.39 2.67
C SER A 14 14.51 -2.55 1.57
N TRP A 15 13.18 -2.42 1.54
CA TRP A 15 12.46 -1.64 0.53
C TRP A 15 12.80 -0.14 0.58
N SER A 16 13.12 0.39 1.77
CA SER A 16 13.58 1.78 1.95
C SER A 16 14.84 2.12 1.14
N ARG A 17 15.65 1.12 0.80
CA ARG A 17 16.91 1.28 0.04
C ARG A 17 16.68 1.45 -1.46
N LEU A 18 15.42 1.34 -1.91
CA LEU A 18 15.02 1.52 -3.30
C LEU A 18 14.85 3.00 -3.68
N GLU A 19 15.03 3.93 -2.73
CA GLU A 19 14.99 5.36 -3.04
C GLU A 19 16.02 5.67 -4.13
N PRO A 20 15.60 6.24 -5.27
CA PRO A 20 16.54 6.57 -6.32
C PRO A 20 17.52 7.65 -5.88
N MET A 21 18.77 7.44 -6.24
CA MET A 21 19.85 8.43 -6.13
C MET A 21 20.32 8.82 -7.52
N ASP A 22 21.10 9.89 -7.64
CA ASP A 22 21.66 10.36 -8.91
C ASP A 22 22.35 9.27 -9.75
N THR A 23 22.94 8.27 -9.09
CA THR A 23 23.58 7.12 -9.75
C THR A 23 22.58 6.25 -10.50
N ASP A 24 21.34 6.15 -10.03
CA ASP A 24 20.26 5.42 -10.70
C ASP A 24 19.82 6.16 -11.96
N TYR A 25 19.72 7.49 -11.92
CA TYR A 25 19.49 8.32 -13.11
C TYR A 25 20.59 8.13 -14.15
N THR A 26 21.84 7.98 -13.71
CA THR A 26 22.97 7.70 -14.61
C THR A 26 22.87 6.30 -15.23
N LYS A 27 22.49 5.28 -14.45
CA LYS A 27 22.40 3.89 -14.92
C LYS A 27 21.19 3.60 -15.81
N TYR A 28 20.03 4.05 -15.37
CA TYR A 28 18.74 3.63 -15.91
C TYR A 28 18.00 4.76 -16.64
N GLY A 29 18.34 6.02 -16.41
CA GLY A 29 17.57 7.15 -16.95
C GLY A 29 17.31 7.08 -18.46
N GLU A 30 18.31 6.73 -19.26
CA GLU A 30 18.15 6.61 -20.72
C GLU A 30 17.61 5.25 -21.18
N LYS A 31 17.87 4.19 -20.42
CA LYS A 31 17.60 2.81 -20.84
C LYS A 31 16.25 2.31 -20.36
N ASP A 32 15.92 2.62 -19.12
CA ASP A 32 14.72 2.18 -18.42
C ASP A 32 14.35 3.19 -17.31
N PRO A 33 13.90 4.41 -17.68
CA PRO A 33 13.53 5.45 -16.71
C PRO A 33 12.39 5.01 -15.78
N SER A 34 11.54 4.09 -16.23
CA SER A 34 10.41 3.57 -15.46
C SER A 34 10.85 2.78 -14.22
N VAL A 35 12.04 2.17 -14.23
CA VAL A 35 12.63 1.53 -13.02
C VAL A 35 12.92 2.56 -11.93
N ILE A 36 13.34 3.78 -12.29
CA ILE A 36 13.60 4.87 -11.33
C ILE A 36 12.28 5.33 -10.70
N ALA A 37 11.28 5.58 -11.53
CA ALA A 37 9.95 5.97 -11.05
C ALA A 37 9.34 4.89 -10.14
N ALA A 38 9.43 3.62 -10.53
CA ALA A 38 8.96 2.50 -9.71
C ALA A 38 9.76 2.38 -8.40
N GLY A 39 11.08 2.57 -8.41
CA GLY A 39 11.92 2.58 -7.20
C GLY A 39 11.47 3.63 -6.19
N HIS A 40 11.18 4.85 -6.64
CA HIS A 40 10.62 5.91 -5.79
C HIS A 40 9.28 5.49 -5.17
N LYS A 41 8.34 4.97 -5.98
CA LYS A 41 7.05 4.47 -5.47
C LYS A 41 7.18 3.28 -4.53
N CYS A 42 8.22 2.45 -4.67
CA CYS A 42 8.48 1.37 -3.72
C CYS A 42 8.77 1.91 -2.31
N VAL A 43 9.40 3.07 -2.19
CA VAL A 43 9.65 3.72 -0.91
C VAL A 43 8.38 4.33 -0.32
N ASP A 44 7.47 4.85 -1.15
CA ASP A 44 6.13 5.25 -0.69
C ASP A 44 5.37 4.06 -0.09
N VAL A 45 5.40 2.90 -0.75
CA VAL A 45 4.81 1.65 -0.22
C VAL A 45 5.49 1.25 1.09
N TYR A 46 6.81 1.33 1.18
CA TYR A 46 7.55 1.06 2.42
C TYR A 46 7.08 1.95 3.58
N ASN A 47 6.96 3.26 3.36
CA ASN A 47 6.53 4.20 4.40
C ASN A 47 5.09 3.92 4.85
N ALA A 48 4.18 3.69 3.90
CA ALA A 48 2.80 3.34 4.23
C ALA A 48 2.71 2.01 5.00
N PHE A 49 3.48 1.00 4.60
CA PHE A 49 3.50 -0.30 5.26
C PHE A 49 4.11 -0.24 6.66
N ALA A 50 5.17 0.55 6.84
CA ALA A 50 5.77 0.82 8.13
C ALA A 50 4.77 1.48 9.10
N ASN A 51 4.02 2.47 8.60
CA ASN A 51 2.97 3.13 9.37
C ASN A 51 1.83 2.17 9.74
N ALA A 52 1.34 1.39 8.76
CA ALA A 52 0.30 0.39 8.98
C ALA A 52 0.70 -0.63 10.06
N ARG A 53 1.95 -1.11 10.00
CA ARG A 53 2.52 -2.00 11.03
C ARG A 53 2.60 -1.30 12.37
N GLN A 54 3.05 -0.05 12.43
CA GLN A 54 3.15 0.70 13.68
C GLN A 54 1.78 0.92 14.33
N SER A 55 0.78 1.36 13.57
CA SER A 55 -0.60 1.47 14.05
C SER A 55 -1.13 0.13 14.55
N PHE A 56 -0.85 -0.95 13.81
CA PHE A 56 -1.28 -2.27 14.24
C PHE A 56 -0.59 -2.70 15.54
N MET A 57 0.72 -2.51 15.66
CA MET A 57 1.48 -2.79 16.89
C MET A 57 0.99 -1.97 18.08
N ALA A 58 0.64 -0.70 17.86
CA ALA A 58 0.14 0.18 18.91
C ALA A 58 -1.17 -0.36 19.53
N ALA A 59 -2.04 -0.98 18.73
CA ALA A 59 -3.25 -1.66 19.24
C ALA A 59 -2.94 -2.82 20.21
N GLY A 60 -1.72 -3.35 20.19
CA GLY A 60 -1.26 -4.41 21.06
C GLY A 60 -0.72 -3.96 22.42
N TYR A 61 -0.60 -2.65 22.67
CA TYR A 61 -0.07 -2.16 23.94
C TYR A 61 -1.05 -2.39 25.10
N HIS A 62 -0.49 -2.78 26.24
CA HIS A 62 -1.23 -2.93 27.49
C HIS A 62 -1.43 -1.60 28.22
N ASN A 63 -0.53 -0.64 28.01
CA ASN A 63 -0.58 0.68 28.60
C ASN A 63 -0.49 1.74 27.51
N TYR A 64 -1.56 2.51 27.34
CA TYR A 64 -1.64 3.60 26.37
C TYR A 64 -1.20 4.96 26.93
N GLY A 65 -0.81 5.03 28.21
CA GLY A 65 -0.45 6.27 28.87
C GLY A 65 -1.57 7.30 28.80
N ASP A 66 -1.21 8.55 28.49
CA ASP A 66 -2.14 9.68 28.44
C ASP A 66 -3.13 9.64 27.26
N LEU A 67 -3.02 8.64 26.36
CA LEU A 67 -3.96 8.47 25.25
C LEU A 67 -5.33 7.94 25.69
N CYS A 68 -5.44 7.38 26.91
CA CYS A 68 -6.73 6.87 27.41
C CYS A 68 -6.84 6.99 28.93
N SER A 69 -8.06 7.22 29.42
CA SER A 69 -8.36 7.12 30.84
C SER A 69 -8.20 5.68 31.35
N ASP A 70 -7.97 5.52 32.65
CA ASP A 70 -7.83 4.19 33.30
C ASP A 70 -9.19 3.49 33.50
N ASN A 71 -9.89 3.23 32.39
CA ASN A 71 -11.09 2.40 32.38
C ASN A 71 -11.10 1.51 31.12
N GLU A 72 -11.77 0.37 31.23
CA GLU A 72 -11.81 -0.65 30.18
C GLU A 72 -12.38 -0.12 28.86
N MET A 73 -13.41 0.71 28.95
CA MET A 73 -14.07 1.30 27.79
C MET A 73 -13.10 2.21 27.04
N SER A 74 -12.46 3.17 27.72
CA SER A 74 -11.43 4.03 27.11
C SER A 74 -10.28 3.22 26.49
N ARG A 75 -9.80 2.17 27.15
CA ARG A 75 -8.76 1.28 26.59
C ARG A 75 -9.23 0.56 25.33
N LEU A 76 -10.46 0.03 25.33
CA LEU A 76 -11.03 -0.65 24.18
C LEU A 76 -11.20 0.32 23.00
N TYR A 77 -11.69 1.54 23.27
CA TYR A 77 -11.79 2.59 22.24
C TYR A 77 -10.42 2.88 21.63
N THR A 78 -9.41 3.17 22.44
CA THR A 78 -8.05 3.48 21.97
C THR A 78 -7.44 2.32 21.17
N LYS A 79 -7.63 1.07 21.62
CA LYS A 79 -7.21 -0.11 20.87
C LYS A 79 -7.87 -0.17 19.49
N THR A 80 -9.19 -0.04 19.44
CA THR A 80 -9.93 -0.11 18.18
C THR A 80 -9.60 1.06 17.26
N HIS A 81 -9.33 2.25 17.79
CA HIS A 81 -8.83 3.39 17.01
C HIS A 81 -7.55 3.01 16.25
N PHE A 82 -6.56 2.44 16.93
CA PHE A 82 -5.34 1.97 16.26
C PHE A 82 -5.59 0.87 15.23
N LEU A 83 -6.52 -0.05 15.48
CA LEU A 83 -6.91 -1.06 14.48
C LEU A 83 -7.57 -0.43 13.24
N LEU A 84 -8.42 0.58 13.43
CA LEU A 84 -9.03 1.33 12.31
C LEU A 84 -7.96 2.02 11.46
N HIS A 85 -7.00 2.69 12.10
CA HIS A 85 -5.88 3.32 11.41
C HIS A 85 -5.05 2.32 10.62
N ALA A 86 -4.73 1.16 11.22
CA ALA A 86 -4.03 0.09 10.51
C ALA A 86 -4.78 -0.38 9.25
N ILE A 87 -6.12 -0.50 9.31
CA ILE A 87 -6.93 -0.88 8.13
C ILE A 87 -6.79 0.16 7.01
N PHE A 88 -6.89 1.44 7.33
CA PHE A 88 -6.73 2.53 6.36
C PHE A 88 -5.33 2.49 5.73
N GLU A 89 -4.29 2.40 6.55
CA GLU A 89 -2.90 2.44 6.08
C GLU A 89 -2.55 1.21 5.24
N TYR A 90 -3.00 0.00 5.60
CA TYR A 90 -2.84 -1.18 4.74
C TYR A 90 -3.63 -1.07 3.43
N ALA A 91 -4.83 -0.48 3.44
CA ALA A 91 -5.57 -0.24 2.20
C ALA A 91 -4.82 0.73 1.27
N ILE A 92 -4.22 1.78 1.84
CA ILE A 92 -3.36 2.71 1.10
C ILE A 92 -2.12 1.99 0.55
N CYS A 93 -1.51 1.06 1.29
CA CYS A 93 -0.37 0.28 0.79
C CYS A 93 -0.67 -0.44 -0.53
N LEU A 94 -1.88 -1.01 -0.66
CA LEU A 94 -2.30 -1.66 -1.89
C LEU A 94 -2.50 -0.68 -3.03
N ASP A 95 -3.13 0.46 -2.77
CA ASP A 95 -3.29 1.51 -3.78
C ASP A 95 -1.91 2.02 -4.27
N LEU A 96 -0.95 2.21 -3.36
CA LEU A 96 0.42 2.59 -3.71
C LEU A 96 1.18 1.47 -4.45
N SER A 97 0.96 0.19 -4.13
CA SER A 97 1.57 -0.91 -4.88
C SER A 97 1.07 -0.98 -6.33
N TRP A 98 -0.17 -0.58 -6.58
CA TRP A 98 -0.67 -0.41 -7.95
C TRP A 98 0.05 0.74 -8.66
N GLN A 99 0.34 1.83 -7.95
CA GLN A 99 1.14 2.94 -8.50
C GLN A 99 2.59 2.55 -8.83
N VAL A 100 3.19 1.60 -8.10
CA VAL A 100 4.50 1.02 -8.48
C VAL A 100 4.43 0.35 -9.84
N ILE A 101 3.40 -0.48 -10.06
CA ILE A 101 3.20 -1.16 -11.35
C ILE A 101 2.90 -0.13 -12.44
N TRP A 102 2.05 0.85 -12.14
CA TRP A 102 1.69 1.93 -13.06
C TRP A 102 2.93 2.69 -13.53
N ALA A 103 3.75 3.19 -12.59
CA ALA A 103 5.00 3.89 -12.88
C ALA A 103 5.96 3.05 -13.74
N TYR A 104 5.97 1.73 -13.53
CA TYR A 104 6.81 0.83 -14.33
C TYR A 104 6.32 0.64 -15.77
N VAL A 105 5.01 0.51 -15.98
CA VAL A 105 4.42 0.13 -17.27
C VAL A 105 4.11 1.32 -18.16
N GLN A 106 3.93 2.52 -17.59
CA GLN A 106 3.65 3.72 -18.36
C GLN A 106 4.77 3.99 -19.37
N PRO A 107 4.44 4.42 -20.60
CA PRO A 107 5.45 4.91 -21.53
C PRO A 107 6.11 6.12 -20.90
N GLY A 108 7.42 6.03 -20.68
CA GLY A 108 8.19 7.17 -20.21
C GLY A 108 9.53 7.24 -20.87
N SER A 109 10.09 8.43 -20.83
CA SER A 109 11.39 8.76 -21.37
C SER A 109 12.24 9.40 -20.28
N PHE A 110 13.53 9.51 -20.56
CA PHE A 110 14.42 10.30 -19.70
C PHE A 110 13.92 11.74 -19.53
N GLU A 111 13.31 12.31 -20.57
CA GLU A 111 12.72 13.65 -20.50
C GLU A 111 11.52 13.69 -19.56
N TYR A 112 10.63 12.71 -19.69
CA TYR A 112 9.43 12.56 -18.85
C TYR A 112 9.80 12.44 -17.36
N LEU A 113 10.83 11.62 -17.08
CA LEU A 113 11.43 11.48 -15.76
C LEU A 113 12.05 12.80 -15.26
N SER A 114 12.84 13.47 -16.11
CA SER A 114 13.55 14.70 -15.76
C SER A 114 12.62 15.88 -15.48
N LYS A 115 11.42 15.87 -16.06
CA LYS A 115 10.37 16.89 -15.83
C LYS A 115 9.41 16.54 -14.69
N ASN A 116 9.58 15.39 -14.02
CA ASN A 116 8.67 14.87 -13.01
C ASN A 116 7.24 14.60 -13.49
N GLU A 117 7.03 14.41 -14.80
CA GLU A 117 5.70 14.23 -15.38
C GLU A 117 5.04 12.91 -14.89
N TYR A 118 5.83 11.94 -14.42
CA TYR A 118 5.31 10.71 -13.80
C TYR A 118 4.39 10.98 -12.60
N LYS A 119 4.66 12.04 -11.82
CA LYS A 119 3.83 12.40 -10.66
C LYS A 119 2.45 12.90 -11.06
N GLU A 120 2.33 13.54 -12.22
CA GLU A 120 1.05 14.06 -12.71
C GLU A 120 0.12 12.92 -13.12
N MET A 121 0.67 11.81 -13.63
CA MET A 121 -0.10 10.64 -14.05
C MET A 121 -0.49 9.70 -12.91
N GLU A 122 0.03 9.89 -11.68
CA GLU A 122 -0.36 9.07 -10.53
C GLU A 122 -1.85 9.19 -10.20
N GLY A 123 -2.46 10.35 -10.51
CA GLY A 123 -3.89 10.60 -10.28
C GLY A 123 -4.83 9.69 -11.07
N ASP A 124 -4.37 9.14 -12.21
CA ASP A 124 -5.17 8.26 -13.07
C ASP A 124 -5.06 6.77 -12.69
N CYS A 125 -4.17 6.45 -11.74
CA CYS A 125 -3.90 5.10 -11.31
C CYS A 125 -5.01 4.57 -10.39
N GLU A 126 -6.03 3.97 -11.01
CA GLU A 126 -7.00 3.10 -10.35
C GLU A 126 -6.86 1.66 -10.86
N ARG A 127 -7.33 0.69 -10.08
CA ARG A 127 -7.21 -0.75 -10.38
C ARG A 127 -7.63 -1.12 -11.80
N ASP A 128 -8.79 -0.65 -12.23
CA ASP A 128 -9.35 -1.02 -13.54
C ASP A 128 -8.60 -0.35 -14.69
N ASN A 129 -8.15 0.89 -14.48
CA ASN A 129 -7.26 1.58 -15.43
C ASN A 129 -5.92 0.85 -15.54
N LEU A 130 -5.36 0.38 -14.42
CA LEU A 130 -4.12 -0.38 -14.39
C LEU A 130 -4.28 -1.71 -15.13
N ILE A 131 -5.36 -2.46 -14.90
CA ILE A 131 -5.63 -3.72 -15.63
C ILE A 131 -5.72 -3.45 -17.14
N ARG A 132 -6.39 -2.37 -17.54
CA ARG A 132 -6.48 -1.98 -18.96
C ARG A 132 -5.10 -1.68 -19.53
N LEU A 133 -4.28 -0.91 -18.82
CA LEU A 133 -2.91 -0.59 -19.22
C LEU A 133 -2.05 -1.87 -19.37
N LEU A 134 -2.10 -2.77 -18.40
CA LEU A 134 -1.39 -4.05 -18.42
C LEU A 134 -1.82 -4.91 -19.61
N ASN A 135 -3.12 -4.99 -19.90
CA ASN A 135 -3.64 -5.71 -21.06
C ASN A 135 -3.12 -5.14 -22.39
N CYS A 136 -3.05 -3.80 -22.51
CA CYS A 136 -2.48 -3.14 -23.69
C CYS A 136 -0.99 -3.47 -23.85
N ALA A 137 -0.20 -3.40 -22.78
CA ALA A 137 1.22 -3.73 -22.81
C ALA A 137 1.50 -5.21 -23.15
N ILE A 138 0.65 -6.14 -22.66
CA ILE A 138 0.72 -7.56 -23.02
C ILE A 138 0.39 -7.77 -24.49
N ALA A 139 -0.63 -7.10 -25.03
CA ALA A 139 -0.97 -7.16 -26.46
C ALA A 139 0.19 -6.67 -27.35
N GLN A 140 1.03 -5.77 -26.83
CA GLN A 140 2.27 -5.30 -27.47
C GLN A 140 3.48 -6.24 -27.23
N ARG A 141 3.24 -7.46 -26.72
CA ARG A 141 4.22 -8.54 -26.47
C ARG A 141 5.27 -8.26 -25.38
N ASN A 142 4.93 -7.46 -24.36
CA ASN A 142 5.79 -7.32 -23.18
C ASN A 142 5.58 -8.49 -22.19
N VAL A 143 6.41 -9.53 -22.30
CA VAL A 143 6.32 -10.77 -21.49
C VAL A 143 6.51 -10.49 -19.99
N LYS A 144 7.33 -9.49 -19.63
CA LYS A 144 7.58 -9.14 -18.22
C LYS A 144 6.31 -8.60 -17.54
N VAL A 145 5.47 -7.90 -18.30
CA VAL A 145 4.21 -7.33 -17.81
C VAL A 145 3.15 -8.40 -17.54
N GLU A 146 3.16 -9.52 -18.27
CA GLU A 146 2.26 -10.64 -18.04
C GLU A 146 2.45 -11.20 -16.62
N ARG A 147 3.71 -11.44 -16.22
CA ARG A 147 4.03 -11.94 -14.89
C ARG A 147 3.68 -10.95 -13.78
N ILE A 148 3.90 -9.66 -13.99
CA ILE A 148 3.51 -8.60 -13.04
C ILE A 148 1.99 -8.59 -12.84
N LYS A 149 1.23 -8.70 -13.93
CA LYS A 149 -0.24 -8.78 -13.89
C LYS A 149 -0.70 -10.01 -13.12
N ASP A 150 -0.07 -11.16 -13.32
CA ASP A 150 -0.42 -12.39 -12.62
C ASP A 150 -0.17 -12.29 -11.10
N ILE A 151 0.98 -11.72 -10.69
CA ILE A 151 1.29 -11.46 -9.28
C ILE A 151 0.22 -10.54 -8.66
N MET A 152 -0.13 -9.45 -9.34
CA MET A 152 -1.18 -8.51 -8.91
C MET A 152 -2.54 -9.18 -8.78
N LEU A 153 -3.00 -9.87 -9.82
CA LEU A 153 -4.32 -10.50 -9.82
C LEU A 153 -4.42 -11.63 -8.81
N LYS A 154 -3.34 -12.40 -8.59
CA LYS A 154 -3.31 -13.43 -7.55
C LYS A 154 -3.51 -12.83 -6.16
N PHE A 155 -2.85 -11.70 -5.87
CA PHE A 155 -3.00 -11.02 -4.59
C PHE A 155 -4.38 -10.36 -4.44
N ASP A 156 -4.85 -9.63 -5.45
CA ASP A 156 -6.17 -8.99 -5.45
C ASP A 156 -7.32 -9.98 -5.22
N ASN A 157 -7.17 -11.20 -5.74
CA ASN A 157 -8.19 -12.24 -5.64
C ASN A 157 -8.08 -13.10 -4.38
N ASP A 158 -7.07 -12.90 -3.55
CA ASP A 158 -6.92 -13.61 -2.28
C ASP A 158 -8.05 -13.23 -1.30
N GLU A 159 -8.61 -14.23 -0.62
CA GLU A 159 -9.77 -14.04 0.25
C GLU A 159 -9.48 -13.16 1.47
N ASP A 160 -8.26 -13.18 2.03
CA ASP A 160 -7.90 -12.32 3.16
C ASP A 160 -7.65 -10.88 2.71
N VAL A 161 -7.17 -10.69 1.48
CA VAL A 161 -7.07 -9.36 0.84
C VAL A 161 -8.44 -8.76 0.58
N LYS A 162 -9.37 -9.55 0.03
CA LYS A 162 -10.78 -9.15 -0.14
C LYS A 162 -11.43 -8.78 1.18
N ARG A 163 -11.19 -9.54 2.25
CA ARG A 163 -11.71 -9.23 3.59
C ARG A 163 -11.23 -7.87 4.11
N LEU A 164 -9.93 -7.57 3.99
CA LEU A 164 -9.43 -6.23 4.36
C LEU A 164 -10.08 -5.15 3.51
N ARG A 165 -10.19 -5.35 2.18
CA ARG A 165 -10.82 -4.38 1.27
C ARG A 165 -12.30 -4.15 1.58
N THR A 166 -13.06 -5.19 1.90
CA THR A 166 -14.46 -5.06 2.35
C THR A 166 -14.53 -4.23 3.62
N LEU A 167 -13.67 -4.51 4.60
CA LEU A 167 -13.63 -3.78 5.87
C LEU A 167 -13.29 -2.30 5.66
N TYR A 168 -12.26 -2.02 4.86
CA TYR A 168 -11.88 -0.68 4.45
C TYR A 168 -13.02 0.04 3.72
N ASN A 169 -13.73 -0.61 2.80
CA ASN A 169 -14.84 0.01 2.08
C ASN A 169 -15.99 0.36 3.04
N SER A 170 -16.31 -0.50 4.01
CA SER A 170 -17.28 -0.18 5.05
C SER A 170 -16.86 1.06 5.85
N LEU A 171 -15.58 1.19 6.20
CA LEU A 171 -15.03 2.38 6.86
C LEU A 171 -15.06 3.62 5.97
N LYS A 172 -14.64 3.51 4.72
CA LYS A 172 -14.63 4.62 3.74
C LYS A 172 -16.02 5.22 3.54
N HIS A 173 -17.06 4.38 3.47
CA HIS A 173 -18.43 4.85 3.22
C HIS A 173 -19.18 5.29 4.48
N ARG A 174 -18.89 4.69 5.64
CA ARG A 174 -19.65 4.92 6.88
C ARG A 174 -18.88 5.68 7.96
N GLY A 175 -17.59 5.93 7.73
CA GLY A 175 -16.64 6.51 8.69
C GLY A 175 -16.25 5.58 9.85
N THR A 176 -16.94 4.45 10.02
CA THR A 176 -16.76 3.56 11.17
C THR A 176 -17.39 2.18 10.96
N ILE A 177 -16.95 1.21 11.76
CA ILE A 177 -17.59 -0.10 11.99
C ILE A 177 -17.92 -0.19 13.48
N HIS A 178 -18.77 -1.14 13.86
CA HIS A 178 -19.01 -1.40 15.27
C HIS A 178 -18.06 -2.48 15.79
N PHE A 179 -17.39 -2.19 16.90
CA PHE A 179 -16.66 -3.20 17.65
C PHE A 179 -17.52 -3.70 18.81
N VAL A 180 -17.56 -5.02 18.99
CA VAL A 180 -18.23 -5.63 20.13
C VAL A 180 -17.66 -5.06 21.44
N GLY A 181 -18.54 -4.56 22.31
CA GLY A 181 -18.17 -3.88 23.55
C GLY A 181 -18.10 -2.35 23.45
N LEU A 182 -18.14 -1.77 22.25
CA LEU A 182 -18.13 -0.31 22.04
C LEU A 182 -19.51 0.25 21.72
N GLY A 183 -20.28 0.55 22.76
CA GLY A 183 -21.61 1.14 22.63
C GLY A 183 -22.65 0.19 22.02
N GLU A 184 -23.84 0.71 21.74
CA GLU A 184 -24.96 -0.11 21.25
C GLU A 184 -24.96 -0.29 19.72
N ASN A 185 -25.31 -1.50 19.28
CA ASN A 185 -25.51 -1.83 17.86
C ASN A 185 -26.68 -2.79 17.65
N ALA A 186 -27.82 -2.49 18.28
CA ALA A 186 -29.01 -3.34 18.19
C ALA A 186 -29.50 -3.48 16.73
N LYS A 187 -29.55 -4.72 16.23
CA LYS A 187 -29.98 -5.06 14.87
C LYS A 187 -31.51 -5.09 14.70
N THR A 188 -32.23 -5.18 15.81
CA THR A 188 -33.69 -5.25 15.84
C THR A 188 -34.28 -4.33 16.89
N MET A 189 -35.51 -3.88 16.67
CA MET A 189 -36.30 -3.16 17.68
C MET A 189 -36.67 -4.07 18.85
N MET A 190 -36.91 -3.49 20.03
CA MET A 190 -37.33 -4.22 21.23
C MET A 190 -38.73 -4.83 21.08
N MET A 191 -39.63 -4.16 20.34
CA MET A 191 -40.98 -4.62 20.11
C MET A 191 -41.04 -5.54 18.88
N LYS A 192 -41.76 -6.67 19.01
CA LYS A 192 -42.09 -7.57 17.91
C LYS A 192 -43.52 -7.32 17.45
N VAL A 193 -43.76 -7.44 16.15
CA VAL A 193 -45.11 -7.42 15.55
C VAL A 193 -45.36 -8.78 14.93
N ASP A 194 -46.47 -9.44 15.29
CA ASP A 194 -46.81 -10.80 14.87
C ASP A 194 -45.67 -11.82 15.07
N GLY A 195 -44.97 -11.70 16.21
CA GLY A 195 -43.82 -12.55 16.55
C GLY A 195 -42.53 -12.25 15.77
N LYS A 196 -42.56 -11.33 14.81
CA LYS A 196 -41.39 -10.93 14.01
C LYS A 196 -40.73 -9.69 14.59
N SER A 197 -39.41 -9.75 14.73
CA SER A 197 -38.60 -8.59 15.09
C SER A 197 -38.48 -7.64 13.91
N LEU A 198 -38.73 -6.35 14.13
CA LEU A 198 -38.50 -5.32 13.12
C LEU A 198 -37.00 -4.99 13.05
N SER A 199 -36.44 -4.92 11.85
CA SER A 199 -35.04 -4.57 11.65
C SER A 199 -34.77 -3.10 11.97
N ARG A 200 -33.56 -2.84 12.49
CA ARG A 200 -33.04 -1.49 12.74
C ARG A 200 -31.78 -1.30 11.91
N LEU A 201 -31.54 -0.05 11.48
CA LEU A 201 -30.24 0.34 10.95
C LEU A 201 -29.16 0.01 11.99
N SER A 202 -28.18 -0.78 11.59
CA SER A 202 -27.06 -1.23 12.39
C SER A 202 -25.78 -1.17 11.56
N ARG A 203 -24.64 -1.17 12.24
CA ARG A 203 -23.33 -1.23 11.60
C ARG A 203 -22.90 -2.68 11.47
N GLU A 204 -22.03 -2.93 10.50
CA GLU A 204 -21.27 -4.17 10.48
C GLU A 204 -20.45 -4.26 11.76
N GLU A 205 -20.48 -5.44 12.35
CA GLU A 205 -20.04 -5.70 13.71
C GLU A 205 -18.89 -6.69 13.67
N TYR A 206 -17.80 -6.33 14.35
CA TYR A 206 -16.59 -7.13 14.42
C TYR A 206 -16.10 -7.25 15.86
N THR A 207 -15.49 -8.38 16.20
CA THR A 207 -14.69 -8.47 17.41
C THR A 207 -13.29 -7.91 17.15
N VAL A 208 -12.59 -7.53 18.21
CA VAL A 208 -11.19 -7.11 18.14
C VAL A 208 -10.32 -8.20 17.49
N GLU A 209 -10.51 -9.45 17.89
CA GLU A 209 -9.74 -10.61 17.42
C GLU A 209 -9.98 -10.88 15.93
N ALA A 210 -11.20 -10.67 15.45
CA ALA A 210 -11.52 -10.82 14.04
C ALA A 210 -10.75 -9.80 13.18
N VAL A 211 -10.70 -8.55 13.62
CA VAL A 211 -9.94 -7.49 12.92
C VAL A 211 -8.44 -7.71 13.03
N GLU A 212 -7.93 -8.07 14.22
CA GLU A 212 -6.52 -8.43 14.42
C GLU A 212 -6.09 -9.55 13.45
N LYS A 213 -6.92 -10.59 13.30
CA LYS A 213 -6.64 -11.70 12.40
C LYS A 213 -6.58 -11.25 10.93
N ILE A 214 -7.55 -10.46 10.47
CA ILE A 214 -7.58 -9.91 9.11
C ILE A 214 -6.31 -9.11 8.83
N LEU A 215 -5.94 -8.21 9.73
CA LEU A 215 -4.75 -7.37 9.60
C LEU A 215 -3.46 -8.20 9.57
N PHE A 216 -3.34 -9.21 10.41
CA PHE A 216 -2.15 -10.05 10.47
C PHE A 216 -1.97 -10.93 9.24
N ASP A 217 -3.05 -11.56 8.77
CA ASP A 217 -3.03 -12.37 7.55
C ASP A 217 -2.69 -11.49 6.35
N TYR A 218 -3.29 -10.31 6.27
CA TYR A 218 -3.00 -9.33 5.23
C TYR A 218 -1.53 -8.89 5.25
N HIS A 219 -1.00 -8.50 6.41
CA HIS A 219 0.39 -8.03 6.57
C HIS A 219 1.40 -8.98 5.94
N LYS A 220 1.31 -10.28 6.28
CA LYS A 220 2.21 -11.33 5.74
C LYS A 220 2.06 -11.53 4.24
N LYS A 221 0.81 -11.57 3.75
CA LYS A 221 0.54 -11.77 2.33
C LYS A 221 1.01 -10.58 1.51
N PHE A 222 0.76 -9.36 1.98
CA PHE A 222 1.18 -8.14 1.30
C PHE A 222 2.69 -8.08 1.16
N GLN A 223 3.43 -8.40 2.22
CA GLN A 223 4.89 -8.45 2.16
C GLN A 223 5.40 -9.47 1.13
N THR A 224 4.78 -10.65 1.07
CA THR A 224 5.14 -11.67 0.07
C THR A 224 4.85 -11.18 -1.35
N TYR A 225 3.64 -10.66 -1.58
CA TYR A 225 3.21 -10.06 -2.84
C TYR A 225 4.14 -8.93 -3.29
N PHE A 226 4.49 -8.01 -2.39
CA PHE A 226 5.29 -6.85 -2.75
C PHE A 226 6.75 -7.21 -3.00
N ASN A 227 7.30 -8.18 -2.26
CA ASN A 227 8.62 -8.75 -2.57
C ASN A 227 8.66 -9.42 -3.95
N GLU A 228 7.60 -10.16 -4.33
CA GLU A 228 7.48 -10.74 -5.66
C GLU A 228 7.43 -9.66 -6.75
N LEU A 229 6.67 -8.58 -6.53
CA LEU A 229 6.63 -7.44 -7.46
C LEU A 229 7.99 -6.73 -7.59
N ILE A 230 8.66 -6.43 -6.48
CA ILE A 230 9.99 -5.80 -6.49
C ILE A 230 10.96 -6.66 -7.30
N LYS A 231 10.96 -7.97 -7.09
CA LYS A 231 11.85 -8.90 -7.82
C LYS A 231 11.62 -8.87 -9.32
N GLU A 232 10.37 -8.71 -9.77
CA GLU A 232 10.10 -8.58 -11.20
C GLU A 232 10.47 -7.19 -11.71
N ILE A 233 10.14 -6.12 -11.00
CA ILE A 233 10.26 -4.74 -11.51
C ILE A 233 11.70 -4.22 -11.39
N ILE A 234 12.31 -4.33 -10.22
CA ILE A 234 13.60 -3.74 -9.87
C ILE A 234 14.75 -4.68 -10.29
N PRO A 235 15.72 -4.22 -11.11
CA PRO A 235 16.89 -5.01 -11.48
C PRO A 235 17.75 -5.43 -10.29
N ASP A 236 18.35 -6.62 -10.35
CA ASP A 236 19.21 -7.14 -9.27
C ASP A 236 20.40 -6.22 -8.95
N ASP A 237 20.91 -5.46 -9.93
CA ASP A 237 22.04 -4.54 -9.76
C ASP A 237 21.62 -3.12 -9.33
N TYR A 238 20.34 -2.87 -9.07
CA TYR A 238 19.80 -1.55 -8.71
C TYR A 238 20.44 -0.97 -7.44
N LEU A 239 20.75 -1.83 -6.47
CA LEU A 239 21.41 -1.42 -5.23
C LEU A 239 22.92 -1.17 -5.38
N ASN A 240 23.52 -1.52 -6.52
CA ASN A 240 24.92 -1.22 -6.81
C ASN A 240 25.03 0.23 -7.32
N LYS A 241 25.41 1.16 -6.45
CA LYS A 241 25.47 2.60 -6.77
C LYS A 241 26.77 3.06 -7.46
N LYS A 242 27.52 2.14 -8.10
CA LYS A 242 28.79 2.49 -8.79
C LYS A 242 28.53 2.94 -10.22
N VAL A 243 29.04 4.13 -10.58
CA VAL A 243 29.05 4.71 -11.94
C VAL A 243 30.37 5.45 -12.19
N SER A 244 30.73 5.68 -13.46
CA SER A 244 31.89 6.51 -13.78
C SER A 244 31.56 7.99 -13.58
N PHE A 245 32.57 8.80 -13.20
CA PHE A 245 32.38 10.24 -13.04
C PHE A 245 31.97 10.94 -14.35
N VAL A 246 32.49 10.46 -15.48
CA VAL A 246 32.18 11.01 -16.81
C VAL A 246 30.71 10.76 -17.16
N ASP A 247 30.21 9.54 -16.93
CA ASP A 247 28.79 9.23 -17.18
C ASP A 247 27.88 10.05 -16.28
N TYR A 248 28.22 10.16 -15.00
CA TYR A 248 27.49 10.97 -14.04
C TYR A 248 27.39 12.44 -14.49
N ALA A 249 28.52 13.07 -14.84
CA ALA A 249 28.56 14.46 -15.28
C ALA A 249 27.73 14.67 -16.56
N ASN A 250 27.83 13.74 -17.51
CA ASN A 250 27.03 13.79 -18.75
C ASN A 250 25.53 13.69 -18.47
N THR A 251 25.10 12.80 -17.57
CA THR A 251 23.69 12.70 -17.18
C THR A 251 23.19 13.98 -16.54
N MET A 252 23.96 14.59 -15.61
CA MET A 252 23.56 15.85 -14.97
C MET A 252 23.40 16.99 -15.98
N MET A 253 24.33 17.13 -16.93
CA MET A 253 24.21 18.12 -18.00
C MET A 253 22.98 17.89 -18.89
N LYS A 254 22.63 16.62 -19.15
CA LYS A 254 21.42 16.28 -19.92
C LYS A 254 20.15 16.65 -19.15
N ILE A 255 20.04 16.30 -17.87
CA ILE A 255 18.89 16.67 -17.02
C ILE A 255 18.71 18.20 -17.04
N ASP A 256 19.79 18.95 -16.79
CA ASP A 256 19.76 20.42 -16.81
C ASP A 256 19.29 20.95 -18.16
N SER A 257 19.81 20.40 -19.27
CA SER A 257 19.40 20.81 -20.61
C SER A 257 17.92 20.55 -20.90
N VAL A 258 17.36 19.46 -20.39
CA VAL A 258 15.94 19.11 -20.56
C VAL A 258 15.07 20.06 -19.74
N GLN A 259 15.44 20.29 -18.49
CA GLN A 259 14.68 21.15 -17.57
C GLN A 259 14.69 22.63 -18.00
N ASN A 260 15.79 23.10 -18.59
CA ASN A 260 15.94 24.50 -18.99
C ASN A 260 15.50 24.78 -20.44
N LYS A 261 15.23 23.77 -21.28
CA LYS A 261 14.73 23.95 -22.66
C LYS A 261 13.28 24.44 -22.76
N CYS A 262 12.55 24.54 -21.65
CA CYS A 262 11.17 25.02 -21.59
C CYS A 262 11.00 26.33 -20.79
N LYS A 263 12.06 27.13 -20.60
CA LYS A 263 11.96 28.51 -20.11
C LYS A 263 12.04 29.52 -21.24
#